data_AF-A0A6P0NEX9-F1
#
_entry.id   AF-A0A6P0NEX9-F1
#
_cell.length_a   1.000
_cell.length_b   1.000
_cell.length_c   1.000
_cell.angle_alpha   90.00
_cell.angle_beta   90.00
_cell.angle_gamma   90.00
#
_symmetry.space_group_name_H-M   'P 1'
#
loop_
_entity.id
_entity.type
_entity.pdbx_description
1 polymer ?
#
loop_
_entity_poly.entity_id
_entity_poly.type
_entity_poly.pdbx_seq_one_letter_code
_entity_poly.pdbx_strand_id
1 'polypeptide(L)'
;MNKTSEPIDHSSRLKNALLAVRKMRSKLEAIERSKTEPLAIIGMGCRFPGGADNPDKFWSLLHDGVDAITEVPKDRWDIEQYYDPDPDA
;
A
#
# COMPACT_ATOMS: atom_id res chain seq x y z
N MET A 1 -65.71 24.65 -2.72
CA MET A 1 -64.39 25.16 -2.30
C MET A 1 -63.32 24.38 -3.04
N ASN A 2 -62.91 24.86 -4.22
CA ASN A 2 -61.93 24.18 -5.07
C ASN A 2 -60.52 24.55 -4.61
N LYS A 3 -59.75 23.55 -4.15
CA LYS A 3 -58.31 23.66 -4.00
C LYS A 3 -57.68 23.49 -5.38
N THR A 4 -57.29 24.57 -6.03
CA THR A 4 -56.42 24.54 -7.21
C THR A 4 -55.03 24.10 -6.75
N SER A 5 -54.69 22.83 -6.98
CA SER A 5 -53.33 22.33 -6.84
C SER A 5 -52.43 22.95 -7.92
N GLU A 6 -51.29 23.51 -7.53
CA GLU A 6 -50.30 24.08 -8.45
C GLU A 6 -49.91 23.08 -9.56
N PRO A 7 -49.70 23.56 -10.80
CA PRO A 7 -49.28 22.70 -11.91
C PRO A 7 -47.90 22.11 -11.58
N ILE A 8 -47.82 20.78 -11.58
CA ILE A 8 -46.58 20.07 -11.32
C ILE A 8 -45.58 20.38 -12.44
N ASP A 9 -44.49 21.08 -12.12
CA ASP A 9 -43.38 21.29 -13.06
C ASP A 9 -42.56 19.99 -13.22
N HIS A 10 -43.07 19.13 -14.09
CA HIS A 10 -42.45 17.86 -14.44
C HIS A 10 -41.05 18.06 -15.06
N SER A 11 -40.83 19.15 -15.80
CA SER A 11 -39.54 19.42 -16.46
C SER A 11 -38.45 19.67 -15.42
N SER A 12 -38.72 20.52 -14.44
CA SER A 12 -37.76 20.78 -13.35
C SER A 12 -37.53 19.54 -12.48
N ARG A 13 -38.58 18.74 -12.21
CA ARG A 13 -38.43 17.48 -11.46
C ARG A 13 -37.54 16.46 -12.19
N LEU A 14 -37.76 16.27 -13.49
CA LEU A 14 -36.93 15.37 -14.31
C LEU A 14 -35.49 15.87 -14.43
N LYS A 15 -35.28 17.17 -14.59
CA LYS A 15 -33.95 17.79 -14.60
C LYS A 15 -33.22 17.55 -13.27
N ASN A 16 -33.89 17.78 -12.16
CA ASN A 16 -33.31 17.57 -10.82
C ASN A 16 -32.99 16.09 -10.56
N ALA A 17 -33.89 15.17 -10.95
CA ALA A 17 -33.65 13.74 -10.85
C ALA A 17 -32.43 13.30 -11.69
N LEU A 18 -32.32 13.79 -12.93
CA LEU A 18 -31.18 13.49 -13.79
C LEU A 18 -29.86 14.00 -13.20
N LEU A 19 -29.85 15.22 -12.65
CA LEU A 19 -28.67 15.78 -11.98
C LEU A 19 -28.27 14.95 -10.75
N ALA A 20 -29.25 14.51 -9.94
CA ALA A 20 -28.99 13.65 -8.80
C ALA A 20 -28.37 12.31 -9.21
N VAL A 21 -28.92 11.64 -10.24
CA VAL A 21 -28.38 10.38 -10.77
C VAL A 21 -26.95 10.56 -11.28
N ARG A 22 -26.67 11.63 -12.05
CA ARG A 22 -25.31 11.93 -12.54
C ARG A 22 -24.33 12.13 -11.39
N LYS A 23 -24.73 12.88 -10.36
CA LYS A 23 -23.89 13.11 -9.16
C LYS A 23 -23.62 11.81 -8.40
N MET A 24 -24.64 10.96 -8.22
CA MET A 24 -24.48 9.67 -7.54
C MET A 24 -23.55 8.73 -8.31
N ARG A 25 -23.69 8.66 -9.65
CA ARG A 25 -22.78 7.85 -10.50
C ARG A 25 -21.34 8.32 -10.41
N SER A 26 -21.10 9.63 -10.53
CA SER A 26 -19.76 10.19 -10.38
C SER A 26 -19.16 9.92 -8.99
N LYS A 27 -19.98 9.96 -7.93
CA LYS A 27 -19.51 9.61 -6.58
C LYS A 27 -19.17 8.11 -6.46
N LEU A 28 -19.96 7.23 -7.08
CA LEU A 28 -19.67 5.80 -7.09
C LEU A 28 -18.35 5.52 -7.82
N GLU A 29 -18.17 6.09 -9.02
CA GLU A 29 -16.94 5.97 -9.80
C GLU A 29 -15.71 6.46 -9.02
N ALA A 30 -15.83 7.58 -8.29
CA ALA A 30 -14.74 8.10 -7.46
C ALA A 30 -14.39 7.15 -6.30
N ILE A 31 -15.40 6.56 -5.65
CA ILE A 31 -15.19 5.58 -4.57
C ILE A 31 -14.55 4.30 -5.12
N GLU A 32 -15.05 3.79 -6.24
CA GLU A 32 -14.51 2.61 -6.89
C GLU A 32 -13.07 2.82 -7.33
N ARG A 33 -12.78 3.97 -7.96
CA ARG A 33 -11.42 4.33 -8.37
C ARG A 33 -10.47 4.45 -7.18
N SER A 34 -10.92 5.07 -6.08
CA SER A 34 -10.11 5.21 -4.86
C SER A 34 -9.81 3.86 -4.20
N LYS A 35 -10.74 2.90 -4.25
CA LYS A 35 -10.52 1.55 -3.70
C LYS A 35 -9.39 0.78 -4.40
N THR A 36 -9.15 1.07 -5.68
CA THR A 36 -8.15 0.39 -6.50
C THR A 36 -7.07 1.34 -7.01
N GLU A 37 -6.94 2.52 -6.39
CA GLU A 37 -5.93 3.49 -6.79
C GLU A 37 -4.55 2.92 -6.47
N PRO A 38 -3.66 2.76 -7.48
CA PRO A 38 -2.33 2.23 -7.23
C PRO A 38 -1.52 3.14 -6.30
N LEU A 39 -0.85 2.54 -5.32
CA LEU A 39 0.07 3.25 -4.44
C LEU A 39 1.48 3.22 -5.05
N ALA A 40 2.02 4.39 -5.37
CA ALA A 40 3.37 4.52 -5.89
C ALA A 40 4.41 4.44 -4.76
N ILE A 41 5.38 3.55 -4.88
CA ILE A 41 6.60 3.56 -4.07
C ILE A 41 7.58 4.52 -4.75
N ILE A 42 7.70 5.74 -4.22
CA ILE A 42 8.51 6.82 -4.82
C ILE A 42 9.95 6.89 -4.29
N GLY A 43 10.29 6.03 -3.32
CA GLY A 43 11.63 5.97 -2.73
C GLY A 43 11.76 4.77 -1.81
N MET A 44 13.01 4.33 -1.62
CA MET A 44 13.37 3.21 -0.75
C MET A 44 14.78 3.41 -0.17
N GLY A 45 15.02 2.83 1.00
CA GLY A 45 16.33 2.81 1.65
C GLY A 45 16.44 1.57 2.53
N CYS A 46 17.62 0.98 2.61
CA CYS A 46 17.83 -0.27 3.33
C CYS A 46 19.26 -0.41 3.85
N ARG A 47 19.43 -1.20 4.90
CA ARG A 47 20.73 -1.74 5.35
C ARG A 47 20.55 -3.23 5.63
N PHE A 48 21.20 -4.05 4.81
CA PHE A 48 21.15 -5.51 4.88
C PHE A 48 22.56 -6.10 5.09
N PRO A 49 22.66 -7.39 5.46
CA PRO A 49 23.94 -8.12 5.49
C PRO A 49 24.68 -8.07 4.15
N GLY A 50 25.96 -8.47 4.14
CA GLY A 50 26.79 -8.45 2.92
C GLY A 50 27.18 -7.04 2.44
N GLY A 51 27.09 -6.03 3.31
CA GLY A 51 27.49 -4.66 2.99
C GLY A 51 26.48 -3.86 2.15
N ALA A 52 25.25 -4.36 2.01
CA ALA A 52 24.16 -3.71 1.29
C ALA A 52 23.54 -2.56 2.10
N ASP A 53 24.21 -1.41 2.10
CA ASP A 53 23.78 -0.19 2.81
C ASP A 53 22.89 0.75 1.97
N ASN A 54 22.47 0.31 0.79
CA ASN A 54 21.57 1.02 -0.10
C ASN A 54 20.87 0.04 -1.08
N PRO A 55 19.80 0.47 -1.77
CA PRO A 55 19.03 -0.39 -2.66
C PRO A 55 19.82 -0.98 -3.83
N ASP A 56 20.76 -0.22 -4.41
CA ASP A 56 21.57 -0.68 -5.54
C ASP A 56 22.48 -1.84 -5.13
N LYS A 57 23.18 -1.70 -4.00
CA LYS A 57 24.02 -2.77 -3.45
C LYS A 57 23.20 -3.99 -3.03
N PHE A 58 22.01 -3.77 -2.46
CA PHE A 58 21.11 -4.88 -2.13
C PHE A 58 20.69 -5.64 -3.39
N TRP A 59 20.35 -4.91 -4.45
CA TRP A 59 19.99 -5.52 -5.73
C TRP A 59 21.15 -6.33 -6.34
N SER A 60 22.38 -5.81 -6.30
CA SER A 60 23.56 -6.58 -6.73
C SER A 60 23.70 -7.91 -5.98
N LEU A 61 23.56 -7.92 -4.64
CA LEU A 61 23.64 -9.17 -3.86
C LEU A 61 22.59 -10.20 -4.30
N LEU A 62 21.34 -9.75 -4.50
CA LEU A 62 20.25 -10.64 -4.93
C LEU A 62 20.48 -11.17 -6.34
N HIS A 63 20.85 -10.29 -7.27
CA HIS A 63 21.09 -10.64 -8.67
C HIS A 63 22.24 -11.64 -8.80
N ASP A 64 23.32 -11.43 -8.05
CA ASP A 64 24.52 -12.26 -8.11
C ASP A 64 24.41 -13.53 -7.24
N GLY A 65 23.31 -13.70 -6.50
CA GLY A 65 23.04 -14.88 -5.67
C GLY A 65 24.02 -15.06 -4.51
N VAL A 66 24.47 -13.94 -3.91
CA VAL A 66 25.50 -13.96 -2.87
C VAL A 66 24.93 -14.45 -1.54
N ASP A 67 25.59 -15.44 -0.93
CA ASP A 67 25.34 -15.80 0.47
C ASP A 67 25.99 -14.75 1.40
N ALA A 68 25.15 -14.04 2.14
CA ALA A 68 25.55 -12.97 3.04
C ALA A 68 25.53 -13.39 4.53
N ILE A 69 25.35 -14.68 4.82
CA ILE A 69 25.37 -15.22 6.18
C ILE A 69 26.83 -15.30 6.66
N THR A 70 27.07 -14.83 7.88
CA THR A 70 28.37 -14.89 8.54
C THR A 70 28.21 -15.38 9.97
N GLU A 71 29.32 -15.83 10.56
CA GLU A 71 29.40 -16.00 12.02
C GLU A 71 29.05 -14.70 12.75
N VAL A 72 28.62 -14.85 14.00
CA VAL A 72 28.38 -13.69 14.87
C VAL A 72 29.69 -12.92 15.04
N PRO A 73 29.73 -11.62 14.73
CA PRO A 73 30.93 -10.82 14.92
C PRO A 73 31.32 -10.73 16.41
N LYS A 74 32.61 -10.94 16.73
CA LYS A 74 33.13 -10.97 18.12
C LYS A 74 32.94 -9.66 18.88
N ASP A 75 32.76 -8.54 18.17
CA ASP A 75 32.45 -7.23 18.73
C ASP A 75 30.96 -7.07 19.12
N ARG A 76 30.10 -8.02 18.71
CA ARG A 76 28.68 -8.07 19.12
C ARG A 76 28.53 -8.87 20.42
N TRP A 77 28.97 -10.13 20.40
CA TRP A 77 29.15 -11.00 21.57
C TRP A 77 30.03 -12.20 21.18
N ASP A 78 30.59 -12.89 22.19
CA ASP A 78 31.42 -14.07 21.97
C ASP A 78 30.55 -15.32 21.84
N ILE A 79 30.24 -15.71 20.60
CA ILE A 79 29.33 -16.83 20.30
C ILE A 79 29.85 -18.18 20.81
N GLU A 80 31.17 -18.35 20.92
CA GLU A 80 31.80 -19.56 21.42
C GLU A 80 31.45 -19.87 22.88
N GLN A 81 30.98 -18.86 23.64
CA GLN A 81 30.53 -19.04 25.02
C GLN A 81 29.10 -19.57 25.12
N TYR A 82 28.34 -19.55 24.02
CA TYR A 82 26.89 -19.82 24.02
C TYR A 82 26.46 -20.89 23.02
N TYR A 83 27.25 -21.12 21.97
CA TYR A 83 26.89 -22.07 20.93
C TYR A 83 27.09 -23.51 21.40
N ASP A 84 26.00 -24.28 21.38
CA ASP A 84 26.02 -25.74 21.44
C ASP A 84 25.25 -26.27 20.22
N PRO A 85 25.77 -27.26 19.46
CA PRO A 85 25.02 -27.89 18.38
C PRO A 85 23.74 -28.61 18.86
N ASP A 86 23.66 -29.01 20.14
CA ASP A 86 22.42 -29.45 20.79
C ASP A 86 21.67 -28.25 21.39
N PRO A 87 20.49 -27.86 20.86
CA PRO A 87 19.74 -26.73 21.38
C PRO A 87 19.19 -26.94 22.81
N ASP A 88 19.22 -28.18 23.34
CA ASP A 88 18.70 -28.54 24.66
C ASP A 88 19.80 -28.77 25.73
N ALA A 89 21.07 -28.49 25.42
CA ALA A 89 22.23 -28.69 26.31
C ALA A 89 22.21 -27.87 27.62
#